data_AF-A0A3G3K2I1-F1
#
_entry.id   AF-A0A3G3K2I1-F1
#
_cell.length_a   1.000
_cell.length_b   1.000
_cell.length_c   1.000
_cell.angle_alpha   90.00
_cell.angle_beta   90.00
_cell.angle_gamma   90.00
#
_symmetry.space_group_name_H-M   'P 1'
#
loop_
_entity.id
_entity.type
_entity.pdbx_description
1 polymer ?
#
loop_
_entity_poly.entity_id
_entity_poly.type
_entity_poly.pdbx_seq_one_letter_code
_entity_poly.pdbx_strand_id
1 'polypeptide(L)'
;MDAKSVGLTQSAGYQIGVRRTLPVSQQQAWDFLVSPEGLKLWLGDIEQVDLEPGAEYRCGDGTSGQMRVVKPLQQLRLTWQKPGWEKASTLQIRLLPIHEDRTTVAFHQEHLDGPQTRALMKVRMEVILGKMAEKL
;
A
#
# COMPACT_ATOMS: atom_id res chain seq x y z
N MET A 1 17.03 -6.24 -28.95
CA MET A 1 17.92 -5.60 -27.98
C MET A 1 17.07 -5.06 -26.85
N ASP A 2 17.04 -5.86 -25.78
CA ASP A 2 16.67 -5.62 -24.38
C ASP A 2 15.70 -4.46 -24.05
N ALA A 3 14.41 -4.79 -24.06
CA ALA A 3 13.42 -4.05 -23.27
C ALA A 3 13.77 -4.23 -21.79
N LYS A 4 14.55 -3.29 -21.24
CA LYS A 4 14.82 -3.18 -19.79
C LYS A 4 13.50 -3.33 -19.06
N SER A 5 13.32 -4.45 -18.36
CA SER A 5 12.12 -4.75 -17.60
C SER A 5 11.96 -3.73 -16.48
N VAL A 6 11.16 -2.68 -16.73
CA VAL A 6 10.97 -1.57 -15.81
C VAL A 6 10.51 -2.12 -14.45
N GLY A 7 11.30 -1.84 -13.42
CA GLY A 7 10.98 -2.21 -12.04
C GLY A 7 11.48 -3.57 -11.57
N LEU A 8 12.32 -4.29 -12.34
CA LEU A 8 13.04 -5.47 -11.85
C LEU A 8 14.36 -5.05 -11.18
N THR A 9 14.58 -5.48 -9.94
CA THR A 9 15.88 -5.30 -9.25
C THR A 9 16.41 -6.63 -8.73
N GLN A 10 17.73 -6.76 -8.62
CA GLN A 10 18.40 -8.01 -8.23
C GLN A 10 17.94 -8.57 -6.87
N SER A 11 17.54 -7.71 -5.92
CA SER A 11 17.10 -8.14 -4.58
C SER A 11 15.59 -8.06 -4.36
N ALA A 12 14.92 -7.04 -4.89
CA ALA A 12 13.49 -6.80 -4.60
C ALA A 12 12.52 -7.41 -5.63
N GLY A 13 13.03 -8.10 -6.67
CA GLY A 13 12.19 -8.60 -7.76
C GLY A 13 11.48 -7.45 -8.49
N TYR A 14 10.25 -7.67 -8.94
CA TYR A 14 9.41 -6.61 -9.51
C TYR A 14 8.87 -5.70 -8.41
N GLN A 15 8.97 -4.39 -8.62
CA GLN A 15 8.50 -3.37 -7.70
C GLN A 15 7.78 -2.20 -8.39
N ILE A 16 6.92 -1.52 -7.64
CA ILE A 16 6.21 -0.32 -8.04
C ILE A 16 6.11 0.66 -6.88
N GLY A 17 6.20 1.96 -7.17
CA GLY A 17 5.87 3.01 -6.23
C GLY A 17 5.02 4.08 -6.91
N VAL A 18 3.98 4.54 -6.22
CA VAL A 18 3.15 5.68 -6.63
C VAL A 18 2.93 6.59 -5.44
N ARG A 19 2.76 7.88 -5.70
CA ARG A 19 2.55 8.88 -4.65
C ARG A 19 1.65 9.98 -5.13
N ARG A 20 0.89 10.57 -4.20
CA ARG A 20 0.08 11.77 -4.44
C ARG A 20 0.15 12.66 -3.22
N THR A 21 0.22 13.97 -3.46
CA THR A 21 0.12 14.98 -2.42
C THR A 21 -1.35 15.39 -2.26
N LEU A 22 -1.86 15.32 -1.03
CA LEU A 22 -3.23 15.63 -0.66
C LEU A 22 -3.27 16.94 0.13
N PRO A 23 -4.31 17.79 -0.04
CA PRO A 23 -4.47 19.05 0.68
C PRO A 23 -5.04 18.83 2.10
N VAL A 24 -4.45 17.88 2.83
CA VAL A 24 -4.81 17.59 4.22
C VAL A 24 -3.56 17.40 5.09
N SER A 25 -3.74 17.61 6.39
CA SER A 25 -2.72 17.35 7.40
C SER A 25 -2.32 15.87 7.45
N GLN A 26 -1.16 15.60 8.04
CA GLN A 26 -0.68 14.23 8.25
C GLN A 26 -1.65 13.43 9.12
N GLN A 27 -2.25 14.08 10.11
CA GLN A 27 -3.24 13.49 11.00
C GLN A 27 -4.48 13.04 10.23
N GLN A 28 -5.08 13.93 9.43
CA GLN A 28 -6.24 13.60 8.61
C GLN A 28 -5.95 12.47 7.60
N ALA A 29 -4.79 12.50 6.96
CA ALA A 29 -4.37 11.44 6.05
C ALA A 29 -4.19 10.10 6.77
N TRP A 30 -3.63 10.10 7.98
CA TRP A 30 -3.46 8.90 8.80
C TRP A 30 -4.80 8.35 9.27
N ASP A 31 -5.65 9.18 9.84
CA ASP A 31 -6.95 8.78 10.37
C ASP A 31 -7.81 8.14 9.28
N PHE A 32 -7.80 8.72 8.07
CA PHE A 32 -8.45 8.10 6.93
C PHE A 32 -7.79 6.79 6.55
N LEU A 33 -6.45 6.73 6.43
CA LEU A 33 -5.71 5.53 6.02
C LEU A 33 -6.01 4.31 6.89
N VAL A 34 -6.17 4.51 8.21
CA VAL A 34 -6.44 3.46 9.19
C VAL A 34 -7.91 3.31 9.56
N SER A 35 -8.79 4.17 9.04
CA SER A 35 -10.23 4.04 9.24
C SER A 35 -10.76 2.76 8.55
N PRO A 36 -11.93 2.24 8.97
CA PRO A 36 -12.58 1.13 8.27
C PRO A 36 -12.78 1.40 6.78
N GLU A 37 -13.10 2.64 6.40
CA GLU A 37 -13.25 3.04 5.00
C GLU A 37 -11.92 3.01 4.25
N GLY A 38 -10.86 3.57 4.83
CA GLY A 38 -9.53 3.56 4.22
C GLY A 38 -8.97 2.16 4.08
N LEU A 39 -9.02 1.35 5.14
CA LEU A 39 -8.62 -0.05 5.11
C LEU A 39 -9.38 -0.82 4.04
N LYS A 40 -10.70 -0.66 3.96
CA LYS A 40 -11.52 -1.28 2.90
C LYS A 40 -11.09 -0.83 1.51
N LEU A 41 -10.76 0.45 1.35
CA LEU A 41 -10.34 1.03 0.08
C LEU A 41 -8.99 0.45 -0.41
N TRP A 42 -7.97 0.40 0.44
CA TRP A 42 -6.62 0.02 0.00
C TRP A 42 -6.30 -1.45 0.23
N LEU A 43 -6.65 -2.01 1.39
CA LEU A 43 -6.35 -3.39 1.79
C LEU A 43 -7.32 -4.37 1.12
N GLY A 44 -8.61 -4.02 1.07
CA GLY A 44 -9.67 -4.85 0.52
C GLY A 44 -10.76 -5.12 1.55
N ASP A 45 -11.69 -6.02 1.23
CA ASP A 45 -12.78 -6.32 2.16
C ASP A 45 -12.26 -7.06 3.39
N ILE A 46 -12.24 -6.37 4.52
CA ILE A 46 -11.74 -6.87 5.80
C ILE A 46 -12.67 -6.41 6.92
N GLU A 47 -13.06 -7.35 7.79
CA GLU A 47 -13.97 -7.04 8.89
C GLU A 47 -13.24 -6.36 10.05
N GLN A 48 -12.10 -6.91 10.45
CA GLN A 48 -11.24 -6.38 11.52
C GLN A 48 -9.77 -6.61 11.19
N VAL A 49 -8.94 -5.63 11.54
CA VAL A 49 -7.48 -5.74 11.44
C VAL A 49 -6.83 -5.02 12.61
N ASP A 50 -5.96 -5.73 13.31
CA ASP A 50 -5.15 -5.13 14.35
C ASP A 50 -3.98 -4.40 13.70
N LEU A 51 -3.81 -3.13 14.05
CA LEU A 51 -2.71 -2.29 13.58
C LEU A 51 -1.54 -2.36 14.55
N GLU A 52 -1.06 -3.58 14.78
CA GLU A 52 0.09 -3.85 15.65
C GLU A 52 1.15 -4.67 14.90
N PRO A 53 2.45 -4.43 15.13
CA PRO A 53 3.48 -5.28 14.58
C PRO A 53 3.29 -6.75 15.01
N GLY A 54 3.24 -7.66 14.04
CA GLY A 54 2.99 -9.08 14.24
C GLY A 54 1.56 -9.52 13.98
N ALA A 55 0.59 -8.59 13.94
CA ALA A 55 -0.81 -8.90 13.68
C ALA A 55 -1.01 -9.49 12.29
N GLU A 56 -1.70 -10.62 12.21
CA GLU A 56 -2.09 -11.26 10.97
C GLU A 56 -3.43 -10.72 10.48
N TYR A 57 -3.64 -10.73 9.16
CA TYR A 57 -4.89 -10.31 8.57
C TYR A 57 -5.28 -11.20 7.39
N ARG A 58 -6.59 -11.26 7.12
CA ARG A 58 -7.16 -11.93 5.96
C ARG A 58 -8.35 -11.13 5.43
N CYS A 59 -8.37 -10.93 4.12
CA CYS A 59 -9.43 -10.26 3.39
C CYS A 59 -10.39 -11.29 2.78
N GLY A 60 -11.60 -10.86 2.47
CA GLY A 60 -12.64 -11.70 1.85
C GLY A 60 -12.29 -12.23 0.46
N ASP A 61 -11.36 -11.57 -0.25
CA ASP A 61 -10.84 -12.04 -1.56
C ASP A 61 -9.73 -13.11 -1.42
N GLY A 62 -9.43 -13.55 -0.20
CA GLY A 62 -8.39 -14.51 0.11
C GLY A 62 -6.99 -13.90 0.25
N THR A 63 -6.84 -12.59 0.05
CA THR A 63 -5.59 -11.88 0.35
C THR A 63 -5.29 -11.98 1.85
N SER A 64 -4.05 -12.29 2.22
CA SER A 64 -3.64 -12.35 3.63
C SER A 64 -2.23 -11.81 3.82
N GLY A 65 -1.85 -11.62 5.08
CA GLY A 65 -0.52 -11.15 5.42
C GLY A 65 -0.37 -10.83 6.89
N GLN A 66 0.69 -10.09 7.20
CA GLN A 66 1.06 -9.71 8.55
C GLN A 66 1.52 -8.25 8.56
N MET A 67 1.06 -7.47 9.54
CA MET A 67 1.58 -6.15 9.85
C MET A 67 3.01 -6.28 10.37
N ARG A 68 3.96 -5.64 9.71
CA ARG A 68 5.41 -5.72 10.05
C ARG A 68 5.91 -4.47 10.72
N VAL A 69 5.42 -3.31 10.30
CA VAL A 69 5.74 -2.01 10.89
C VAL A 69 4.46 -1.20 10.98
N VAL A 70 4.17 -0.70 12.17
CA VAL A 70 3.14 0.31 12.40
C VAL A 70 3.79 1.47 13.12
N LYS A 71 3.97 2.58 12.41
CA LYS A 71 4.46 3.84 12.97
C LYS A 71 3.37 4.88 12.77
N PRO A 72 2.59 5.21 13.82
CA PRO A 72 1.55 6.20 13.75
C PRO A 72 1.98 7.48 13.03
N LEU A 73 1.08 8.01 12.21
CA LEU A 73 1.26 9.18 11.36
C LEU A 73 2.31 9.05 10.26
N GLN A 74 3.15 8.01 10.23
CA GLN A 74 4.35 7.96 9.39
C GLN A 74 4.32 6.83 8.38
N GLN A 75 4.04 5.61 8.84
CA GLN A 75 4.33 4.42 8.03
C GLN A 75 3.51 3.20 8.46
N LEU A 76 3.04 2.47 7.45
CA LEU A 76 2.64 1.08 7.55
C LEU A 76 3.55 0.23 6.65
N ARG A 77 3.94 -0.95 7.12
CA ARG A 77 4.57 -2.00 6.30
C ARG A 77 3.93 -3.33 6.64
N LEU A 78 3.59 -4.10 5.63
CA LEU A 78 2.95 -5.39 5.77
C LEU A 78 3.42 -6.35 4.69
N THR A 79 3.35 -7.66 4.98
CA THR A 79 3.37 -8.66 3.91
C THR A 79 2.01 -8.69 3.23
N TRP A 80 1.98 -8.99 1.94
CA TRP A 80 0.76 -9.08 1.13
C TRP A 80 0.85 -10.29 0.22
N GLN A 81 0.05 -11.31 0.55
CA GLN A 81 -0.04 -12.58 -0.15
C GLN A 81 -1.40 -12.68 -0.83
N LYS A 82 -1.43 -12.71 -2.16
CA LYS A 82 -2.64 -13.04 -2.90
C LYS A 82 -2.79 -14.55 -3.06
N PRO A 83 -4.02 -15.07 -3.23
CA PRO A 83 -4.24 -16.45 -3.63
C PRO A 83 -3.45 -16.77 -4.91
N GLY A 84 -2.76 -17.90 -4.93
CA GLY A 84 -2.00 -18.38 -6.09
C GLY A 84 -0.61 -17.76 -6.29
N TRP A 85 -0.18 -16.81 -5.46
CA TRP A 85 1.21 -16.32 -5.51
C TRP A 85 2.15 -17.28 -4.80
N GLU A 86 3.35 -17.49 -5.35
CA GLU A 86 4.35 -18.36 -4.72
C GLU A 86 4.90 -17.80 -3.41
N LYS A 87 4.98 -16.46 -3.29
CA LYS A 87 5.51 -15.75 -2.15
C LYS A 87 4.79 -14.44 -1.89
N ALA A 88 4.88 -13.98 -0.65
CA ALA A 88 4.28 -12.70 -0.26
C ALA A 88 5.10 -11.53 -0.81
N SER A 89 4.40 -10.52 -1.29
CA SER A 89 4.99 -9.20 -1.52
C SER A 89 5.14 -8.42 -0.22
N THR A 90 5.95 -7.38 -0.24
CA THR A 90 5.96 -6.37 0.83
C THR A 90 5.22 -5.15 0.33
N LEU A 91 4.18 -4.72 1.04
CA LEU A 91 3.55 -3.41 0.83
C LEU A 91 4.02 -2.44 1.91
N GLN A 92 4.35 -1.21 1.49
CA GLN A 92 4.70 -0.11 2.35
C GLN A 92 3.88 1.13 1.98
N ILE A 93 3.31 1.77 3.00
CA ILE A 93 2.58 3.03 2.88
C ILE A 93 3.28 4.05 3.76
N ARG A 94 3.58 5.24 3.22
CA ARG A 94 4.23 6.33 3.96
C ARG A 94 3.45 7.62 3.82
N LEU A 95 3.41 8.37 4.92
CA LEU A 95 2.93 9.74 4.95
C LEU A 95 4.14 10.67 5.12
N LEU A 96 4.25 11.64 4.22
CA LEU A 96 5.34 12.60 4.14
C LEU A 96 4.74 14.01 4.22
N PRO A 97 4.64 14.62 5.43
CA PRO A 97 4.12 15.98 5.56
C PRO A 97 5.04 16.96 4.82
N ILE A 98 4.44 17.89 4.10
CA ILE A 98 5.15 19.00 3.44
C ILE A 98 4.96 20.29 4.25
N HIS A 99 3.73 20.51 4.72
CA HIS A 99 3.29 21.63 5.58
C HIS A 99 2.09 21.16 6.42
N GLU A 100 1.56 22.02 7.28
CA GLU A 100 0.51 21.68 8.26
C GLU A 100 -0.75 21.07 7.65
N ASP A 101 -1.17 21.53 6.46
CA ASP A 101 -2.38 21.14 5.74
C ASP A 101 -2.07 20.40 4.43
N ARG A 102 -0.85 19.87 4.26
CA ARG A 102 -0.51 19.12 3.05
C ARG A 102 0.46 17.97 3.28
N THR A 103 0.03 16.78 2.86
CA THR A 103 0.77 15.53 3.07
C THR A 103 0.85 14.72 1.79
N THR A 104 2.03 14.17 1.51
CA THR A 104 2.19 13.18 0.44
C THR A 104 1.96 11.79 0.98
N VAL A 105 1.02 11.07 0.37
CA VAL A 105 0.77 9.64 0.60
C VAL A 105 1.50 8.85 -0.47
N ALA A 106 2.36 7.92 -0.07
CA ALA A 106 3.15 7.10 -0.97
C ALA A 106 2.91 5.61 -0.71
N PHE A 107 2.55 4.88 -1.76
CA PHE A 107 2.47 3.42 -1.78
C PHE A 107 3.69 2.88 -2.51
N HIS A 108 4.31 1.84 -1.95
CA HIS A 108 5.41 1.12 -2.57
C HIS A 108 5.25 -0.37 -2.30
N GLN A 109 5.42 -1.18 -3.33
CA GLN A 109 5.33 -2.64 -3.22
C GLN A 109 6.45 -3.32 -4.00
N GLU A 110 7.05 -4.32 -3.37
CA GLU A 110 8.17 -5.11 -3.85
C GLU A 110 7.88 -6.61 -3.76
N HIS A 111 8.75 -7.43 -4.34
CA HIS A 111 8.59 -8.88 -4.49
C HIS A 111 7.30 -9.26 -5.23
N LEU A 112 6.90 -8.46 -6.21
CA LEU A 112 5.77 -8.78 -7.07
C LEU A 112 6.11 -9.96 -7.98
N ASP A 113 5.09 -10.77 -8.25
CA ASP A 113 5.18 -12.02 -9.00
C ASP A 113 5.64 -11.86 -10.46
N GLY A 114 5.40 -10.69 -11.06
CA GLY A 114 5.77 -10.44 -12.46
C GLY A 114 5.42 -9.05 -12.98
N PRO A 115 5.75 -8.76 -14.25
CA PRO A 115 5.53 -7.46 -14.87
C PRO A 115 4.05 -7.12 -15.06
N GLN A 116 3.20 -8.11 -15.33
CA GLN A 116 1.74 -7.94 -15.45
C GLN A 116 1.13 -7.56 -14.09
N THR A 117 1.49 -8.29 -13.04
CA THR A 117 1.10 -8.00 -11.66
C THR A 117 1.55 -6.60 -11.24
N ARG A 118 2.78 -6.20 -11.60
CA ARG A 118 3.27 -4.83 -11.38
C ARG A 118 2.40 -3.77 -12.04
N ALA A 119 2.03 -3.96 -13.31
CA ALA A 119 1.17 -3.02 -14.03
C ALA A 119 -0.22 -2.92 -13.37
N LEU A 120 -0.82 -4.05 -13.00
CA LEU A 120 -2.11 -4.09 -12.30
C LEU A 120 -2.04 -3.38 -10.94
N MET A 121 -0.99 -3.64 -10.15
CA MET A 121 -0.83 -3.01 -8.85
C MET A 121 -0.58 -1.50 -8.96
N LYS A 122 0.16 -1.06 -9.98
CA LYS A 122 0.30 0.38 -10.29
C LYS A 122 -1.06 1.04 -10.46
N VAL A 123 -1.90 0.50 -11.35
CA VAL A 123 -3.23 1.06 -11.63
C VAL A 123 -4.09 1.06 -10.38
N ARG A 124 -4.11 -0.05 -9.63
CA ARG A 124 -4.86 -0.14 -8.36
C ARG A 124 -4.44 0.96 -7.38
N MET A 125 -3.15 1.16 -7.17
CA MET A 125 -2.66 2.18 -6.23
C MET A 125 -2.92 3.61 -6.71
N GLU A 126 -2.85 3.87 -8.02
CA GLU A 126 -3.22 5.17 -8.59
C GLU A 126 -4.70 5.48 -8.37
N VAL A 127 -5.58 4.48 -8.54
CA VAL A 127 -7.02 4.60 -8.23
C VAL A 127 -7.26 4.83 -6.75
N ILE A 128 -6.56 4.12 -5.86
CA ILE A 128 -6.65 4.33 -4.40
C ILE A 128 -6.29 5.78 -4.06
N LEU A 129 -5.15 6.28 -4.52
CA LEU A 129 -4.73 7.66 -4.28
C LEU A 129 -5.70 8.68 -4.88
N GLY A 130 -6.31 8.37 -6.02
CA GLY A 130 -7.38 9.17 -6.61
C GLY A 130 -8.59 9.28 -5.66
N LYS A 131 -9.11 8.14 -5.20
CA LYS A 131 -10.24 8.08 -4.28
C LYS A 131 -9.96 8.70 -2.92
N MET A 132 -8.72 8.58 -2.41
CA MET A 132 -8.32 9.30 -1.20
C MET A 132 -8.42 10.82 -1.39
N ALA A 133 -7.96 11.34 -2.54
CA ALA A 133 -8.03 12.77 -2.85
C ALA A 133 -9.45 13.31 -3.10
N GLU A 134 -10.42 12.44 -3.40
CA GLU A 134 -11.83 12.82 -3.52
C GLU A 134 -12.54 12.86 -2.16
N LYS A 135 -12.03 12.11 -1.18
CA LYS A 135 -12.61 11.93 0.15
C LYS A 135 -12.00 12.83 1.23
N LEU A 136 -10.80 13.36 0.96
CA LEU A 136 -9.98 14.21 1.82
C LEU A 136 -9.78 15.57 1.16
#